data_AF-A0A365ZG42-F1
#
_entry.id   AF-A0A365ZG42-F1
#
_cell.length_a   1.000
_cell.length_b   1.000
_cell.length_c   1.000
_cell.angle_alpha   90.00
_cell.angle_beta   90.00
_cell.angle_gamma   90.00
#
_symmetry.space_group_name_H-M   'P 1'
#
loop_
_entity.id
_entity.type
_entity.pdbx_description
1 polymer ?
#
loop_
_entity_poly.entity_id
_entity_poly.type
_entity_poly.pdbx_seq_one_letter_code
_entity_poly.pdbx_strand_id
1 'polypeptide(L)'
;MPQEHNEFAAAIEFINRDHPRASINDGEKILLNPAQVLDNISHAMERLDLDINTPISIEEDVAALTELHTMVLNLMMGPTLAVHVVNTALRIMSARYPAELVTNPLPAEYDLRKIIPLPLDDHAHDLAKKIFNQRTTAATDLVEDDLYDLYEPLDVPTQLQVFNALFYMYGTKIGALKHRTGIA
;
A
#
# COMPACT_ATOMS: atom_id res chain seq x y z
N MET A 1 24.29 -33.58 -8.01
CA MET A 1 22.88 -33.54 -7.57
C MET A 1 22.72 -32.56 -6.41
N PRO A 2 22.54 -31.23 -6.68
CA PRO A 2 22.22 -30.25 -5.63
C PRO A 2 20.87 -29.52 -5.82
N GLN A 3 20.15 -29.72 -6.93
CA GLN A 3 18.95 -28.94 -7.27
C GLN A 3 17.70 -29.35 -6.46
N GLU A 4 17.46 -30.64 -6.23
CA GLU A 4 16.23 -31.12 -5.58
C GLU A 4 16.07 -30.69 -4.12
N HIS A 5 17.17 -30.47 -3.38
CA HIS A 5 17.13 -30.00 -2.00
C HIS A 5 16.78 -28.50 -1.88
N ASN A 6 17.00 -27.71 -2.93
CA ASN A 6 16.74 -26.27 -2.93
C ASN A 6 15.28 -25.95 -3.29
N GLU A 7 14.71 -26.69 -4.24
CA GLU A 7 13.31 -26.51 -4.68
C GLU A 7 12.31 -26.88 -3.58
N PHE A 8 12.60 -27.90 -2.78
CA PHE A 8 11.72 -28.31 -1.68
C PHE A 8 11.74 -27.32 -0.51
N ALA A 9 12.90 -26.73 -0.20
CA ALA A 9 13.02 -25.68 0.80
C ALA A 9 12.29 -24.40 0.37
N ALA A 10 12.45 -24.00 -0.90
CA ALA A 10 11.69 -22.92 -1.51
C ALA A 10 10.17 -23.18 -1.46
N ALA A 11 9.70 -24.38 -1.82
CA ALA A 11 8.29 -24.72 -1.75
C ALA A 11 7.73 -24.63 -0.32
N ILE A 12 8.50 -25.02 0.70
CA ILE A 12 8.10 -24.86 2.11
C ILE A 12 8.08 -23.39 2.53
N GLU A 13 9.06 -22.58 2.12
CA GLU A 13 9.12 -21.14 2.37
C GLU A 13 7.89 -20.42 1.78
N PHE A 14 7.44 -20.84 0.60
CA PHE A 14 6.27 -20.28 -0.09
C PHE A 14 4.93 -20.64 0.57
N ILE A 15 4.83 -21.85 1.14
CA ILE A 15 3.60 -22.35 1.79
C ILE A 15 3.52 -21.88 3.26
N ASN A 16 4.65 -21.48 3.85
CA ASN A 16 4.70 -20.95 5.19
C ASN A 16 4.10 -19.53 5.24
N ARG A 17 2.86 -19.42 5.70
CA ARG A 17 2.14 -18.14 5.88
C ARG A 17 2.77 -17.21 6.91
N ASP A 18 3.66 -17.73 7.76
CA ASP A 18 4.38 -16.92 8.75
C ASP A 18 5.74 -16.42 8.20
N HIS A 19 6.06 -16.72 6.93
CA HIS A 19 7.31 -16.29 6.32
C HIS A 19 7.20 -14.82 5.81
N PRO A 20 8.13 -13.92 6.20
CA PRO A 20 8.00 -12.49 5.91
C PRO A 20 8.19 -12.13 4.43
N ARG A 21 8.86 -12.99 3.64
CA ARG A 21 9.10 -12.73 2.22
C ARG A 21 7.89 -13.12 1.38
N ALA A 22 7.45 -12.19 0.54
CA ALA A 22 6.38 -12.41 -0.41
C ALA A 22 6.84 -13.08 -1.71
N SER A 23 8.15 -13.26 -1.93
CA SER A 23 8.67 -13.96 -3.09
C SER A 23 9.88 -14.85 -2.81
N ILE A 24 10.09 -15.78 -3.75
CA ILE A 24 11.28 -16.61 -3.86
C ILE A 24 11.89 -16.35 -5.23
N ASN A 25 13.19 -16.11 -5.25
CA ASN A 25 13.98 -15.92 -6.46
C ASN A 25 14.89 -17.14 -6.64
N ASP A 26 14.68 -17.93 -7.70
CA ASP A 26 15.52 -19.09 -8.03
C ASP A 26 16.70 -18.75 -8.98
N GLY A 27 16.86 -17.47 -9.34
CA GLY A 27 17.87 -16.96 -10.26
C GLY A 27 17.36 -16.75 -11.70
N GLU A 28 16.28 -17.41 -12.11
CA GLU A 28 15.65 -17.25 -13.43
C GLU A 28 14.17 -16.84 -13.35
N LYS A 29 13.50 -17.14 -12.23
CA LYS A 29 12.08 -16.86 -12.00
C LYS A 29 11.85 -16.32 -10.60
N ILE A 30 10.95 -15.34 -10.51
CA ILE A 30 10.38 -14.86 -9.25
C ILE A 30 9.04 -15.54 -9.07
N LEU A 31 8.93 -16.39 -8.05
CA LEU A 31 7.65 -16.91 -7.57
C LEU A 31 7.14 -15.93 -6.52
N LEU A 32 6.08 -15.19 -6.87
CA LEU A 32 5.46 -14.18 -6.02
C LEU A 32 4.16 -14.73 -5.41
N ASN A 33 3.94 -14.48 -4.12
CA ASN A 33 2.67 -14.64 -3.44
C ASN A 33 2.02 -13.26 -3.26
N PRO A 34 1.06 -12.85 -4.13
CA PRO A 34 0.45 -11.53 -4.06
C PRO A 34 -0.35 -11.30 -2.78
N ALA A 35 -0.97 -12.35 -2.23
CA ALA A 35 -1.73 -12.26 -0.98
C ALA A 35 -0.81 -11.86 0.18
N GLN A 36 0.41 -12.42 0.22
CA GLN A 36 1.39 -12.04 1.25
C GLN A 36 1.79 -10.56 1.14
N VAL A 37 1.92 -10.00 -0.07
CA VAL A 37 2.20 -8.56 -0.23
C VAL A 37 1.06 -7.72 0.34
N LEU A 38 -0.19 -8.08 0.05
CA LEU A 38 -1.37 -7.38 0.59
C LEU A 38 -1.46 -7.49 2.13
N ASP A 39 -1.14 -8.66 2.68
CA ASP A 39 -1.07 -8.85 4.14
C ASP A 39 0.05 -8.00 4.76
N ASN A 40 1.24 -7.97 4.14
CA ASN A 40 2.36 -7.13 4.58
C ASN A 40 2.01 -5.63 4.55
N ILE A 41 1.31 -5.14 3.52
CA ILE A 41 0.77 -3.77 3.48
C ILE A 41 -0.08 -3.51 4.72
N SER A 42 -1.03 -4.42 5.01
CA SER A 42 -1.95 -4.27 6.14
C SER A 42 -1.20 -4.20 7.46
N HIS A 43 -0.25 -5.10 7.69
CA HIS A 43 0.56 -5.13 8.89
C HIS A 43 1.44 -3.88 9.05
N ALA A 44 2.06 -3.39 7.96
CA ALA A 44 2.84 -2.17 7.99
C ALA A 44 1.98 -0.95 8.34
N MET A 45 0.76 -0.89 7.80
CA MET A 45 -0.19 0.18 8.10
C MET A 45 -0.69 0.13 9.56
N GLU A 46 -0.98 -1.06 10.09
CA GLU A 46 -1.39 -1.25 11.48
C GLU A 46 -0.26 -0.86 12.44
N ARG A 47 0.99 -1.22 12.13
CA ARG A 47 2.17 -0.78 12.90
C ARG A 47 2.30 0.74 12.93
N LEU A 48 2.11 1.40 11.79
CA LEU A 48 2.17 2.87 11.71
C LEU A 48 1.06 3.56 12.51
N ASP A 49 -0.13 2.96 12.56
CA ASP A 49 -1.23 3.44 13.42
C ASP A 49 -0.97 3.18 14.90
N LEU A 50 -0.30 2.09 15.28
CA LEU A 50 0.06 1.85 16.68
C LEU A 50 1.16 2.78 17.15
N ASP A 51 2.20 2.98 16.35
CA ASP A 51 3.29 3.91 16.63
C ASP A 51 3.72 4.66 15.36
N ILE A 52 3.37 5.94 15.31
CA ILE A 52 3.66 6.81 14.16
C ILE A 52 5.15 7.13 14.01
N ASN A 53 5.95 6.90 15.07
CA ASN A 53 7.39 7.09 15.04
C ASN A 53 8.14 5.81 14.62
N THR A 54 7.44 4.70 14.45
CA THR A 54 8.06 3.46 13.97
C THR A 54 8.59 3.72 12.56
N PRO A 55 9.89 3.49 12.29
CA PRO A 55 10.41 3.55 10.93
C PRO A 55 9.75 2.45 10.11
N ILE A 56 9.09 2.84 9.02
CA ILE A 56 8.51 1.93 8.03
C ILE A 56 9.22 2.15 6.71
N SER A 57 9.71 1.07 6.12
CA SER A 57 10.26 1.00 4.78
C SER A 57 9.34 0.15 3.92
N ILE A 58 8.85 0.69 2.80
CA ILE A 58 8.05 -0.10 1.85
C ILE A 58 8.87 -1.29 1.33
N GLU A 59 10.16 -1.10 1.07
CA GLU A 59 11.03 -2.15 0.55
C GLU A 59 11.25 -3.30 1.55
N GLU A 60 11.30 -3.00 2.85
CA GLU A 60 11.62 -4.00 3.88
C GLU A 60 10.37 -4.57 4.59
N ASP A 61 9.37 -3.73 4.83
CA ASP A 61 8.16 -4.09 5.60
C ASP A 61 6.97 -4.51 4.71
N VAL A 62 6.97 -4.11 3.44
CA VAL A 62 5.88 -4.41 2.51
C VAL A 62 6.31 -5.42 1.45
N ALA A 63 7.13 -4.97 0.51
CA ALA A 63 7.60 -5.75 -0.62
C ALA A 63 8.73 -5.01 -1.34
N ALA A 64 9.70 -5.77 -1.86
CA ALA A 64 10.76 -5.23 -2.68
C ALA A 64 10.21 -4.60 -3.97
N LEU A 65 10.92 -3.62 -4.53
CA LEU A 65 10.49 -2.93 -5.76
C LEU A 65 10.22 -3.91 -6.92
N THR A 66 11.01 -4.99 -7.03
CA THR A 66 10.81 -6.02 -8.06
C THR A 66 9.52 -6.82 -7.87
N GLU A 67 9.10 -7.05 -6.62
CA GLU A 67 7.85 -7.74 -6.29
C GLU A 67 6.66 -6.84 -6.66
N LEU A 68 6.68 -5.57 -6.24
CA LEU A 68 5.66 -4.59 -6.59
C LEU A 68 5.57 -4.37 -8.10
N HIS A 69 6.70 -4.27 -8.78
CA HIS A 69 6.74 -4.16 -10.23
C HIS A 69 6.15 -5.40 -10.90
N THR A 70 6.41 -6.60 -10.38
CA THR A 70 5.82 -7.86 -10.87
C THR A 70 4.30 -7.88 -10.66
N MET A 71 3.80 -7.40 -9.52
CA MET A 71 2.36 -7.29 -9.27
C MET A 71 1.68 -6.38 -10.30
N VAL A 72 2.27 -5.21 -10.56
CA VAL A 72 1.67 -4.23 -11.46
C VAL A 72 1.79 -4.69 -12.92
N LEU A 73 3.00 -5.05 -13.38
CA LEU A 73 3.24 -5.37 -14.78
C LEU A 73 2.70 -6.74 -15.18
N ASN A 74 3.00 -7.78 -14.40
CA ASN A 74 2.74 -9.16 -14.81
C ASN A 74 1.38 -9.66 -14.34
N LEU A 75 0.87 -9.14 -13.22
CA LEU A 75 -0.40 -9.56 -12.63
C LEU A 75 -1.51 -8.51 -12.79
N MET A 76 -1.20 -7.34 -13.35
CA MET A 76 -2.15 -6.22 -13.56
C MET A 76 -2.83 -5.75 -12.25
N MET A 77 -2.13 -5.85 -11.12
CA MET A 77 -2.68 -5.59 -9.78
C MET A 77 -2.52 -4.13 -9.31
N GLY A 78 -2.24 -3.18 -10.20
CA GLY A 78 -2.12 -1.76 -9.83
C GLY A 78 -3.36 -1.20 -9.11
N PRO A 79 -4.57 -1.36 -9.69
CA PRO A 79 -5.82 -0.97 -9.01
C PRO A 79 -6.02 -1.72 -7.69
N THR A 80 -5.75 -3.02 -7.64
CA THR A 80 -5.89 -3.84 -6.43
C THR A 80 -4.99 -3.32 -5.30
N LEU A 81 -3.74 -2.96 -5.59
CA LEU A 81 -2.84 -2.36 -4.59
C LEU A 81 -3.40 -1.06 -4.03
N ALA A 82 -3.93 -0.19 -4.90
CA ALA A 82 -4.49 1.09 -4.50
C ALA A 82 -5.73 0.94 -3.63
N VAL A 83 -6.71 0.15 -4.10
CA VAL A 83 -7.94 -0.20 -3.39
C VAL A 83 -7.61 -0.79 -2.01
N HIS A 84 -6.69 -1.75 -1.97
CA HIS A 84 -6.28 -2.41 -0.74
C HIS A 84 -5.72 -1.42 0.29
N VAL A 85 -4.83 -0.50 -0.13
CA VAL A 85 -4.28 0.53 0.75
C VAL A 85 -5.39 1.43 1.29
N VAL A 86 -6.25 2.00 0.44
CA VAL A 86 -7.25 2.98 0.92
C VAL A 86 -8.37 2.35 1.74
N ASN A 87 -8.80 1.13 1.42
CA ASN A 87 -9.80 0.43 2.23
C ASN A 87 -9.20 0.02 3.58
N THR A 88 -7.95 -0.47 3.59
CA THR A 88 -7.25 -0.79 4.83
C THR A 88 -7.04 0.46 5.70
N ALA A 89 -6.66 1.59 5.08
CA ALA A 89 -6.54 2.87 5.76
C ALA A 89 -7.84 3.26 6.49
N LEU A 90 -8.98 3.22 5.80
CA LEU A 90 -10.26 3.56 6.42
C LEU A 90 -10.72 2.52 7.44
N ARG A 91 -10.46 1.24 7.23
CA ARG A 91 -10.74 0.19 8.23
C ARG A 91 -10.01 0.47 9.54
N ILE A 92 -8.70 0.71 9.47
CA ILE A 92 -7.86 0.97 10.66
C ILE A 92 -8.30 2.26 11.34
N MET A 93 -8.43 3.35 10.58
CA MET A 93 -8.79 4.65 11.16
C MET A 93 -10.20 4.63 11.79
N SER A 94 -11.18 4.00 11.12
CA SER A 94 -12.56 3.94 11.64
C SER A 94 -12.69 3.09 12.90
N ALA A 95 -11.76 2.17 13.15
CA ALA A 95 -11.75 1.35 14.37
C ALA A 95 -11.33 2.14 15.62
N ARG A 96 -10.63 3.28 15.46
CA ARG A 96 -10.00 4.00 16.59
C ARG A 96 -10.36 5.49 16.69
N TYR A 97 -10.64 6.16 15.58
CA TYR A 97 -10.84 7.62 15.56
C TYR A 97 -12.30 7.99 15.27
N PRO A 98 -12.76 9.18 15.69
CA PRO A 98 -14.11 9.66 15.41
C PRO A 98 -14.42 9.69 13.92
N ALA A 99 -15.57 9.14 13.53
CA ALA A 99 -15.98 9.02 12.13
C ALA A 99 -15.91 10.34 11.36
N GLU A 100 -16.33 11.44 11.98
CA GLU A 100 -16.28 12.80 11.40
C GLU A 100 -14.87 13.25 11.01
N LEU A 101 -13.82 12.80 11.71
CA LEU A 101 -12.44 13.16 11.37
C LEU A 101 -11.87 12.24 10.29
N VAL A 102 -12.27 10.96 10.32
CA VAL A 102 -11.84 9.94 9.37
C VAL A 102 -12.40 10.22 7.97
N THR A 103 -13.68 10.57 7.88
CA THR A 103 -14.37 10.78 6.59
C THR A 103 -14.09 12.15 5.96
N ASN A 104 -13.52 13.09 6.73
CA ASN A 104 -13.08 14.37 6.19
C ASN A 104 -11.97 14.16 5.14
N PRO A 105 -12.16 14.64 3.89
CA PRO A 105 -11.13 14.51 2.87
C PRO A 105 -9.87 15.32 3.22
N LEU A 106 -8.76 14.97 2.58
CA LEU A 106 -7.55 15.80 2.61
C LEU A 106 -7.86 17.18 2.00
N PRO A 107 -7.39 18.29 2.63
CA PRO A 107 -7.64 19.65 2.15
C PRO A 107 -7.15 19.89 0.72
N ALA A 108 -7.73 20.87 0.02
CA ALA A 108 -7.36 21.18 -1.37
C ALA A 108 -5.87 21.57 -1.50
N GLU A 109 -5.33 22.25 -0.48
CA GLU A 109 -3.95 22.68 -0.37
C GLU A 109 -2.97 21.59 0.08
N TYR A 110 -3.46 20.42 0.51
CA TYR A 110 -2.61 19.29 0.89
C TYR A 110 -1.73 18.87 -0.28
N ASP A 111 -0.43 18.82 -0.03
CA ASP A 111 0.60 18.41 -0.99
C ASP A 111 1.63 17.53 -0.29
N LEU A 112 1.60 16.22 -0.59
CA LEU A 112 2.48 15.23 0.06
C LEU A 112 3.96 15.55 -0.16
N ARG A 113 4.32 16.13 -1.29
CA ARG A 113 5.72 16.37 -1.71
C ARG A 113 6.38 17.46 -0.88
N LYS A 114 5.58 18.32 -0.24
CA LYS A 114 6.04 19.33 0.72
C LYS A 114 6.29 18.76 2.11
N ILE A 115 5.79 17.55 2.38
CA ILE A 115 5.85 16.88 3.67
C ILE A 115 6.93 15.80 3.64
N ILE A 116 6.99 15.00 2.58
CA ILE A 116 7.91 13.88 2.42
C ILE A 116 8.64 14.01 1.07
N PRO A 117 9.98 13.95 1.04
CA PRO A 117 10.76 14.05 -0.19
C PRO A 117 10.70 12.72 -0.97
N LEU A 118 9.59 12.50 -1.66
CA LEU A 118 9.38 11.34 -2.53
C LEU A 118 9.56 11.73 -4.00
N PRO A 119 10.11 10.83 -4.84
CA PRO A 119 10.11 11.00 -6.29
C PRO A 119 8.68 10.76 -6.81
N LEU A 120 7.82 11.76 -6.62
CA LEU A 120 6.40 11.75 -6.94
C LEU A 120 6.08 12.90 -7.89
N ASP A 121 5.63 12.58 -9.10
CA ASP A 121 5.20 13.59 -10.07
C ASP A 121 3.82 14.20 -9.71
N ASP A 122 3.48 15.31 -10.38
CA ASP A 122 2.20 16.02 -10.18
C ASP A 122 1.00 15.11 -10.41
N HIS A 123 1.05 14.27 -11.45
CA HIS A 123 -0.08 13.46 -11.88
C HIS A 123 -0.37 12.33 -10.87
N ALA A 124 0.66 11.60 -10.46
CA ALA A 124 0.57 10.55 -9.46
C ALA A 124 0.12 11.10 -8.10
N HIS A 125 0.61 12.28 -7.70
CA HIS A 125 0.15 12.96 -6.49
C HIS A 125 -1.35 13.26 -6.54
N ASP A 126 -1.80 13.94 -7.59
CA ASP A 126 -3.18 14.38 -7.71
C ASP A 126 -4.14 13.20 -7.82
N LEU A 127 -3.72 12.14 -8.53
CA LEU A 127 -4.48 10.92 -8.64
C LEU A 127 -4.57 10.19 -7.29
N ALA A 128 -3.46 10.00 -6.57
CA ALA A 128 -3.48 9.39 -5.24
C ALA A 128 -4.40 10.16 -4.28
N LYS A 129 -4.32 11.49 -4.27
CA LYS A 129 -5.18 12.35 -3.44
C LYS A 129 -6.66 12.19 -3.81
N LYS A 130 -6.96 12.12 -5.11
CA LYS A 130 -8.32 11.89 -5.61
C LYS A 130 -8.86 10.55 -5.10
N ILE A 131 -8.09 9.46 -5.23
CA ILE A 131 -8.48 8.12 -4.79
C ILE A 131 -8.67 8.07 -3.27
N PHE A 132 -7.73 8.64 -2.51
CA PHE A 132 -7.81 8.69 -1.05
C PHE A 132 -9.09 9.42 -0.59
N ASN A 133 -9.36 10.60 -1.15
CA ASN A 133 -10.55 11.39 -0.83
C ASN A 133 -11.86 10.74 -1.31
N GLN A 134 -11.83 10.04 -2.44
CA GLN A 134 -12.96 9.23 -2.90
C GLN A 134 -13.29 8.17 -1.85
N ARG A 135 -12.28 7.46 -1.33
CA ARG A 135 -12.52 6.43 -0.31
C ARG A 135 -13.00 7.04 1.01
N THR A 136 -12.47 8.19 1.46
CA THR A 136 -12.89 8.79 2.75
C THR A 136 -14.35 9.27 2.72
N THR A 137 -14.88 9.58 1.54
CA THR A 137 -16.25 10.07 1.36
C THR A 137 -17.22 8.99 0.89
N ALA A 138 -16.73 7.83 0.47
CA ALA A 138 -17.55 6.70 0.06
C ALA A 138 -18.23 6.01 1.26
N ALA A 139 -19.47 5.56 1.04
CA ALA A 139 -20.23 4.80 2.03
C ALA A 139 -19.78 3.34 2.15
N THR A 140 -19.17 2.80 1.10
CA THR A 140 -18.65 1.43 1.01
C THR A 140 -17.17 1.44 0.64
N ASP A 141 -16.53 0.29 0.80
CA ASP A 141 -15.19 0.06 0.26
C ASP A 141 -15.18 0.28 -1.25
N LEU A 142 -14.05 0.78 -1.76
CA LEU A 142 -13.81 0.85 -3.19
C LEU A 142 -13.50 -0.55 -3.74
N VAL A 143 -13.80 -0.76 -5.01
CA VAL A 143 -13.42 -1.95 -5.79
C VAL A 143 -12.55 -1.54 -6.98
N GLU A 144 -11.88 -2.49 -7.64
CA GLU A 144 -10.98 -2.19 -8.77
C GLU A 144 -11.69 -1.45 -9.91
N ASP A 145 -12.96 -1.77 -10.16
CA ASP A 145 -13.77 -1.12 -11.20
C ASP A 145 -13.96 0.38 -10.94
N ASP A 146 -13.96 0.83 -9.68
CA ASP A 146 -14.03 2.25 -9.33
C ASP A 146 -12.79 3.02 -9.80
N LEU A 147 -11.68 2.31 -10.03
CA LEU A 147 -10.38 2.87 -10.41
C LEU A 147 -9.99 2.54 -11.86
N TYR A 148 -10.77 1.73 -12.58
CA TYR A 148 -10.41 1.21 -13.90
C TYR A 148 -9.99 2.32 -14.88
N ASP A 149 -10.86 3.30 -15.10
CA ASP A 149 -10.61 4.43 -16.01
C ASP A 149 -9.43 5.32 -15.57
N LEU A 150 -9.12 5.32 -14.28
CA LEU A 150 -8.01 6.11 -13.73
C LEU A 150 -6.66 5.42 -13.93
N TYR A 151 -6.66 4.08 -13.92
CA TYR A 151 -5.46 3.26 -14.00
C TYR A 151 -5.13 2.78 -15.42
N GLU A 152 -6.13 2.59 -16.29
CA GLU A 152 -5.94 2.16 -17.67
C GLU A 152 -4.84 2.95 -18.42
N PRO A 153 -4.76 4.29 -18.34
CA PRO A 153 -3.75 5.06 -19.09
C PRO A 153 -2.37 5.10 -18.43
N LEU A 154 -2.22 4.57 -17.21
CA LEU A 154 -0.99 4.76 -16.42
C LEU A 154 0.06 3.71 -16.76
N ASP A 155 1.30 4.16 -16.91
CA ASP A 155 2.43 3.25 -16.95
C ASP A 155 2.74 2.65 -15.57
N VAL A 156 3.53 1.58 -15.56
CA VAL A 156 3.88 0.86 -14.32
C VAL A 156 4.57 1.78 -13.29
N PRO A 157 5.57 2.61 -13.65
CA PRO A 157 6.16 3.57 -12.73
C PRO A 157 5.15 4.51 -12.07
N THR A 158 4.22 5.09 -12.82
CA THR A 158 3.19 5.98 -12.27
C THR A 158 2.23 5.23 -11.34
N GLN A 159 1.83 4.00 -11.68
CA GLN A 159 0.99 3.18 -10.79
C GLN A 159 1.69 2.89 -9.44
N LEU A 160 2.99 2.60 -9.46
CA LEU A 160 3.80 2.41 -8.24
C LEU A 160 3.96 3.71 -7.44
N GLN A 161 4.11 4.85 -8.11
CA GLN A 161 4.12 6.16 -7.44
C GLN A 161 2.78 6.46 -6.75
N VAL A 162 1.64 6.14 -7.38
CA VAL A 162 0.32 6.30 -6.78
C VAL A 162 0.18 5.41 -5.54
N PHE A 163 0.58 4.13 -5.63
CA PHE A 163 0.60 3.22 -4.48
C PHE A 163 1.41 3.80 -3.31
N ASN A 164 2.65 4.25 -3.56
CA ASN A 164 3.49 4.86 -2.54
C ASN A 164 2.82 6.10 -1.93
N ALA A 165 2.29 7.00 -2.77
CA ALA A 165 1.63 8.21 -2.33
C ALA A 165 0.43 7.91 -1.42
N LEU A 166 -0.40 6.91 -1.75
CA LEU A 166 -1.54 6.48 -0.92
C LEU A 166 -1.08 5.99 0.46
N PHE A 167 -0.02 5.18 0.52
CA PHE A 167 0.55 4.69 1.78
C PHE A 167 1.02 5.85 2.69
N TYR A 168 1.72 6.82 2.12
CA TYR A 168 2.20 7.97 2.88
C TYR A 168 1.09 8.97 3.23
N MET A 169 0.09 9.15 2.37
CA MET A 169 -1.10 9.96 2.68
C MET A 169 -1.83 9.41 3.92
N TYR A 170 -1.98 8.08 4.01
CA TYR A 170 -2.47 7.41 5.22
C TYR A 170 -1.64 7.79 6.45
N GLY A 171 -0.31 7.68 6.38
CA GLY A 171 0.58 8.06 7.49
C GLY A 171 0.39 9.50 7.94
N THR A 172 0.33 10.45 7.00
CA THR A 172 0.09 11.87 7.33
C THR A 172 -1.30 12.10 7.94
N LYS A 173 -2.33 11.41 7.44
CA LYS A 173 -3.70 11.50 7.95
C LYS A 173 -3.78 10.96 9.39
N ILE A 174 -3.16 9.81 9.68
CA ILE A 174 -3.08 9.27 11.04
C ILE A 174 -2.31 10.20 11.97
N GLY A 175 -1.16 10.72 11.54
CA GLY A 175 -0.40 11.69 12.35
C GLY A 175 -1.25 12.90 12.76
N ALA A 176 -2.05 13.42 11.82
CA ALA A 176 -3.00 14.50 12.10
C ALA A 176 -4.13 14.06 13.05
N LEU A 177 -4.68 12.85 12.88
CA LEU A 177 -5.72 12.30 13.75
C LEU A 177 -5.21 12.13 15.19
N LYS A 178 -4.06 11.48 15.39
CA LYS A 178 -3.42 11.32 16.70
C LYS A 178 -3.16 12.65 17.38
N HIS A 179 -2.63 13.62 16.64
CA HIS A 179 -2.42 14.97 17.16
C HIS A 179 -3.73 15.63 17.61
N ARG A 180 -4.82 15.44 16.84
CA ARG A 180 -6.12 16.06 17.12
C ARG A 180 -6.87 15.39 18.27
N THR A 181 -6.78 14.07 18.42
CA THR A 181 -7.56 13.30 19.41
C THR A 181 -6.78 12.97 20.67
N GLY A 182 -5.44 13.01 20.64
CA GLY A 182 -4.57 12.58 21.75
C GLY A 182 -4.50 11.07 21.93
N ILE A 183 -5.04 10.28 21.00
CA ILE A 183 -4.98 8.82 21.03
C ILE A 183 -3.57 8.39 20.60
N ALA A 184 -2.88 7.65 21.48
CA ALA A 184 -1.62 6.96 21.19
C ALA A 184 -1.92 5.60 20.56
#